data_AF-A0A7C4PBV2-F1
#
_entry.id   AF-A0A7C4PBV2-F1
#
_cell.length_a   1.000
_cell.length_b   1.000
_cell.length_c   1.000
_cell.angle_alpha   90.00
_cell.angle_beta   90.00
_cell.angle_gamma   90.00
#
_symmetry.space_group_name_H-M   'P 1'
#
loop_
_entity.id
_entity.type
_entity.pdbx_description
1 polymer ?
#
loop_
_entity_poly.entity_id
_entity_poly.type
_entity_poly.pdbx_seq_one_letter_code
_entity_poly.pdbx_strand_id
1 'polypeptide(L)'
;MKAYIEQLLRNVPDPIASRNLLREYLQARILESLQRAGAMVPLAFHGGTALRFLYAISRYSEDLDFALEKSHNCSVANIDFMW
;
A
#
# COMPACT_ATOMS: atom_id res chain seq x y z
N MET A 1 12.66 -2.54 -10.89
CA MET A 1 11.73 -1.74 -10.05
C MET A 1 12.16 -0.28 -9.94
N LYS A 2 13.39 0.02 -9.47
CA LYS A 2 13.94 1.38 -9.39
C LYS A 2 13.89 2.16 -10.71
N ALA A 3 14.33 1.55 -11.81
CA ALA A 3 14.30 2.19 -13.13
C ALA A 3 12.89 2.62 -13.60
N TYR A 4 11.84 1.87 -13.20
CA TYR A 4 10.47 2.19 -13.59
C TYR A 4 9.93 3.42 -12.84
N ILE A 5 10.16 3.49 -11.52
CA ILE A 5 9.73 4.67 -10.76
C ILE A 5 10.54 5.91 -11.13
N GLU A 6 11.83 5.76 -11.46
CA GLU A 6 12.63 6.84 -12.05
C GLU A 6 12.06 7.34 -13.38
N GLN A 7 11.56 6.43 -14.23
CA GLN A 7 10.89 6.80 -15.47
C GLN A 7 9.57 7.55 -15.21
N LEU A 8 8.76 7.11 -14.24
CA LEU A 8 7.51 7.79 -13.87
C LEU A 8 7.76 9.21 -13.32
N LEU A 9 8.82 9.38 -12.53
CA LEU A 9 9.15 10.67 -11.89
C LEU A 9 9.81 11.67 -12.85
N ARG A 10 10.35 11.22 -13.99
CA ARG A 10 11.11 12.06 -14.94
C ARG A 10 10.36 13.32 -15.38
N ASN A 11 9.04 13.24 -15.48
CA ASN A 11 8.19 14.32 -15.99
C ASN A 11 7.39 15.03 -14.89
N VAL A 12 7.74 14.83 -13.62
CA VAL A 12 7.05 15.45 -12.47
C VAL A 12 7.98 16.50 -11.84
N PRO A 13 7.91 17.77 -12.30
CA PRO A 13 8.88 18.79 -11.88
C PRO A 13 8.67 19.25 -10.44
N ASP A 14 7.46 19.11 -9.90
CA ASP A 14 7.15 19.48 -8.52
C ASP A 14 7.66 18.39 -7.54
N PRO A 15 8.55 18.72 -6.60
CA PRO A 15 9.08 17.76 -5.62
C PRO A 15 7.99 17.14 -4.74
N ILE A 16 6.93 17.89 -4.42
CA ILE A 16 5.82 17.41 -3.58
C ILE A 16 4.99 16.37 -4.35
N ALA A 17 4.60 16.68 -5.59
CA ALA A 17 3.92 15.76 -6.48
C ALA A 17 4.76 14.49 -6.74
N SER A 18 6.07 14.65 -6.95
CA SER A 18 7.01 13.53 -7.10
C SER A 18 7.02 12.62 -5.87
N ARG A 19 7.11 13.21 -4.66
CA ARG A 19 7.05 12.45 -3.41
C ARG A 19 5.72 11.71 -3.25
N ASN A 20 4.61 12.37 -3.59
CA ASN A 20 3.29 11.76 -3.51
C ASN A 20 3.11 10.60 -4.49
N LEU A 21 3.59 10.75 -5.73
CA LEU A 21 3.56 9.68 -6.72
C LEU A 21 4.42 8.48 -6.31
N LEU A 22 5.62 8.75 -5.78
CA LEU A 22 6.48 7.70 -5.22
C LEU A 22 5.79 6.98 -4.06
N ARG A 23 5.10 7.72 -3.18
CA ARG A 23 4.38 7.15 -2.04
C ARG A 23 3.25 6.23 -2.51
N GLU A 24 2.41 6.67 -3.42
CA GLU A 24 1.33 5.85 -3.97
C GLU A 24 1.87 4.60 -4.66
N TYR A 25 2.95 4.72 -5.42
CA TYR A 25 3.62 3.57 -6.02
C TYR A 25 4.03 2.55 -4.95
N LEU A 26 4.71 2.99 -3.88
CA LEU A 26 5.15 2.11 -2.80
C LEU A 26 3.97 1.47 -2.06
N GLN A 27 2.91 2.24 -1.76
CA GLN A 27 1.69 1.73 -1.14
C GLN A 27 1.06 0.61 -1.99
N ALA A 28 0.96 0.80 -3.31
CA ALA A 28 0.45 -0.23 -4.22
C ALA A 28 1.33 -1.50 -4.22
N ARG A 29 2.66 -1.36 -4.15
CA ARG A 29 3.58 -2.51 -4.05
C ARG A 29 3.46 -3.26 -2.73
N ILE A 30 3.23 -2.55 -1.63
CA ILE A 30 2.99 -3.15 -0.31
C ILE A 30 1.66 -3.93 -0.35
N LEU A 31 0.60 -3.32 -0.86
CA LEU A 31 -0.71 -3.99 -1.00
C LEU A 31 -0.62 -5.24 -1.89
N GLU A 32 0.11 -5.17 -3.01
CA GLU A 32 0.35 -6.36 -3.86
C GLU A 32 1.09 -7.47 -3.08
N SER A 33 2.13 -7.11 -2.33
CA SER A 33 2.91 -8.08 -1.55
C SER A 33 2.05 -8.73 -0.46
N LEU A 34 1.24 -7.94 0.25
CA LEU A 34 0.31 -8.43 1.27
C LEU A 34 -0.75 -9.36 0.67
N GLN A 35 -1.31 -9.02 -0.49
CA GLN A 35 -2.25 -9.88 -1.21
C GLN A 35 -1.59 -11.22 -1.60
N ARG A 36 -0.37 -11.18 -2.14
CA ARG A 36 0.39 -12.40 -2.52
C ARG A 36 0.72 -13.28 -1.31
N ALA A 37 0.96 -12.67 -0.16
CA ALA A 37 1.20 -13.38 1.10
C ALA A 37 -0.09 -13.93 1.75
N GLY A 38 -1.27 -13.66 1.19
CA GLY A 38 -2.56 -14.07 1.76
C GLY A 38 -3.00 -13.25 2.98
N ALA A 39 -2.32 -12.14 3.28
CA ALA A 39 -2.62 -11.29 4.44
C ALA A 39 -3.98 -10.58 4.35
N MET A 40 -4.53 -10.45 3.14
CA MET A 40 -5.85 -9.85 2.89
C MET A 40 -7.03 -10.78 3.22
N VAL A 41 -6.77 -12.02 3.63
CA VAL A 41 -7.82 -12.97 4.06
C VAL A 41 -8.39 -12.59 5.43
N PRO A 42 -7.56 -12.30 6.46
CA PRO A 42 -8.08 -11.78 7.74
C PRO A 42 -8.11 -10.24 7.82
N LEU A 43 -7.41 -9.51 6.94
CA LEU A 43 -7.31 -8.05 6.98
C LEU A 43 -8.18 -7.39 5.91
N ALA A 44 -9.07 -6.51 6.34
CA ALA A 44 -9.81 -5.61 5.48
C ALA A 44 -9.04 -4.29 5.30
N PHE A 45 -8.66 -3.97 4.06
CA PHE A 45 -8.04 -2.69 3.70
C PHE A 45 -9.09 -1.57 3.70
N HIS A 46 -8.85 -0.49 4.46
CA HIS A 46 -9.78 0.64 4.57
C HIS A 46 -9.04 1.97 4.74
N GLY A 47 -9.78 3.03 5.11
CA GLY A 47 -9.21 4.34 5.42
C GLY A 47 -9.01 5.26 4.21
N GLY A 48 -8.24 6.33 4.43
CA GLY A 48 -8.06 7.40 3.44
C GLY A 48 -7.35 6.94 2.16
N THR A 49 -6.41 6.02 2.30
CA THR A 49 -5.66 5.46 1.17
C THR A 49 -6.53 4.52 0.35
N ALA A 50 -7.42 3.74 0.98
CA ALA A 50 -8.41 2.94 0.24
C ALA A 50 -9.33 3.83 -0.59
N LEU A 51 -9.78 4.98 -0.05
CA LEU A 51 -10.57 5.95 -0.81
C LEU A 51 -9.80 6.53 -2.00
N ARG A 52 -8.50 6.81 -1.82
CA ARG A 52 -7.62 7.29 -2.89
C ARG A 52 -7.48 6.27 -4.02
N PHE A 53 -7.23 5.00 -3.70
CA PHE A 53 -7.04 3.95 -4.70
C PHE A 53 -8.34 3.53 -5.39
N LEU A 54 -9.44 3.41 -4.65
CA LEU A 54 -10.70 2.86 -5.17
C LEU A 54 -11.61 3.93 -5.80
N TYR A 55 -11.54 5.17 -5.32
CA TYR A 55 -12.45 6.25 -5.74
C TYR A 55 -11.72 7.50 -6.26
N ALA A 56 -10.39 7.45 -6.42
CA ALA A 56 -9.58 8.51 -7.01
C ALA A 56 -9.79 9.91 -6.38
N ILE A 57 -10.04 9.98 -5.07
CA ILE A 57 -10.26 11.26 -4.38
C ILE A 57 -9.05 12.18 -4.52
N SER A 58 -9.27 13.50 -4.55
CA SER A 58 -8.22 14.51 -4.83
C SER A 58 -7.17 14.69 -3.71
N ARG A 59 -7.38 14.06 -2.54
CA ARG A 59 -6.45 14.12 -1.40
C ARG A 59 -5.50 12.92 -1.41
N TYR A 60 -4.21 13.20 -1.26
CA TYR A 60 -3.20 12.19 -0.98
C TYR A 60 -3.29 11.70 0.47
N SER A 61 -2.99 10.42 0.69
CA SER A 61 -3.03 9.79 2.00
C SER A 61 -1.72 9.06 2.25
N GLU A 62 -1.22 9.12 3.48
CA GLU A 62 0.10 8.58 3.82
C GLU A 62 0.04 7.17 4.42
N ASP A 63 -1.00 6.90 5.20
CA ASP A 63 -1.13 5.70 6.01
C ASP A 63 -1.77 4.54 5.23
N LEU A 64 -1.53 3.30 5.65
CA LEU A 64 -2.27 2.13 5.18
C LEU A 64 -3.04 1.55 6.36
N ASP A 65 -4.36 1.71 6.35
CA ASP A 65 -5.23 1.25 7.43
C ASP A 65 -5.81 -0.13 7.13
N PHE A 66 -5.73 -1.02 8.12
CA PHE A 66 -6.28 -2.36 8.05
C PHE A 66 -7.11 -2.66 9.29
N ALA A 67 -8.29 -3.23 9.08
CA ALA A 67 -9.13 -3.77 10.14
C ALA A 67 -9.05 -5.30 10.12
N LEU A 68 -9.00 -5.93 11.29
CA LEU A 68 -9.05 -7.38 11.41
C LEU A 68 -10.52 -7.84 11.30
N GLU A 69 -10.87 -8.57 10.25
CA GLU A 69 -12.25 -9.01 9.98
C GLU A 69 -12.60 -10.32 10.73
N LYS A 70 -11.59 -11.17 11.01
CA LYS A 70 -11.80 -12.48 11.66
C LYS A 70 -10.72 -12.82 12.67
N SER A 71 -11.09 -12.85 13.96
CA SER A 71 -10.27 -13.33 15.07
C SER A 71 -10.44 -14.84 15.27
N HIS A 72 -10.00 -15.66 14.34
CA HIS A 72 -9.86 -17.09 14.62
C HIS A 72 -8.50 -17.29 15.27
N ASN A 73 -8.50 -17.57 16.57
CA ASN A 73 -7.37 -18.03 17.38
C ASN A 73 -6.01 -17.55 16.85
N CYS A 74 -5.62 -16.33 17.23
CA CYS A 74 -4.38 -15.66 16.82
C CYS A 74 -3.15 -16.49 17.21
N SER A 75 -2.87 -17.53 16.43
CA SER A 75 -1.52 -17.68 15.92
C SER A 75 -1.47 -16.57 14.89
N VAL A 76 -0.74 -15.49 15.18
CA VAL A 76 -0.07 -14.81 14.08
C VAL A 76 0.67 -15.96 13.41
N ALA A 77 0.09 -16.52 12.34
CA ALA A 77 0.78 -17.48 11.51
C ALA A 77 2.07 -16.75 11.22
N ASN A 78 3.17 -17.29 11.76
CA ASN A 78 4.49 -16.74 11.63
C ASN A 78 4.56 -16.14 10.23
N ILE A 79 4.48 -14.80 10.17
CA ILE A 79 5.23 -14.09 9.16
C ILE A 79 6.64 -14.28 9.72
N ASP A 80 7.16 -15.50 9.55
CA ASP A 80 8.56 -15.81 9.66
C ASP A 80 9.11 -14.96 8.53
N PHE A 81 9.48 -13.73 8.89
CA PHE A 81 10.57 -13.03 8.28
C PHE A 81 11.81 -13.90 8.51
N MET A 82 11.87 -15.05 7.82
CA MET A 82 13.09 -15.75 7.53
C MET A 82 13.86 -14.80 6.63
N TRP A 83 14.86 -14.16 7.25
CA TRP A 83 15.82 -13.24 6.66
C TRP A 83 16.32 -13.71 5.28
#